data_AF-A0A8J4XR17-F1
#
_entry.id   AF-A0A8J4XR17-F1
#
_cell.length_a   1.000
_cell.length_b   1.000
_cell.length_c   1.000
_cell.angle_alpha   90.00
_cell.angle_beta   90.00
_cell.angle_gamma   90.00
#
_symmetry.space_group_name_H-M   'P 1'
#
loop_
_entity.id
_entity.type
_entity.pdbx_description
1 polymer ?
#
loop_
_entity_poly.entity_id
_entity_poly.type
_entity_poly.pdbx_seq_one_letter_code
_entity_poly.pdbx_strand_id
1 'polypeptide(L)'
;MVKHGMNVLREAIQFLNPGQLPVIALDAPLYALAKFVQWHWPHTHGEDQYVVMFGGLHVEMAVWKTLGDYLEASGWTTALTQAGIASSGTANSFLTASHLTKTRHAHQVSALALAKMQRDAHQEAVGETPSNDEGFEAWRRDMAARSPTFHYWDTILRLEILGLIFVRAHREQDFPLYVETLKALVPWFFALDHQNYARWLPVHIRDMESLPPQFNTNSKSTATGSFRKQPRVLHYTH
;
A
#
# COMPACT_ATOMS: atom_id res chain seq x y z
N MET A 1 6.16 26.09 8.44
CA MET A 1 6.61 24.92 9.21
C MET A 1 7.26 23.86 8.32
N VAL A 2 6.56 23.27 7.33
CA VAL A 2 7.09 22.20 6.45
C VAL A 2 8.39 22.58 5.74
N LYS A 3 8.45 23.75 5.08
CA LYS A 3 9.67 24.26 4.42
C LYS A 3 10.88 24.31 5.36
N HIS A 4 10.68 24.77 6.60
CA HIS A 4 11.76 24.81 7.59
C HIS A 4 12.22 23.39 7.97
N GLY A 5 11.29 22.45 8.15
CA GLY A 5 11.63 21.04 8.37
C GLY A 5 12.43 20.42 7.22
N MET A 6 12.11 20.77 5.97
CA MET A 6 12.88 20.34 4.80
C MET A 6 14.33 20.90 4.82
N ASN A 7 14.51 22.16 5.23
CA ASN A 7 15.85 22.74 5.39
C ASN A 7 16.66 22.01 6.46
N VAL A 8 16.07 21.78 7.64
CA VAL A 8 16.73 21.06 8.74
C VAL A 8 17.12 19.65 8.30
N LEU A 9 16.24 18.95 7.57
CA LEU A 9 16.56 17.62 7.02
C LEU A 9 17.76 17.69 6.06
N ARG A 10 17.79 18.67 5.16
CA ARG A 10 18.91 18.85 4.24
C ARG A 10 20.22 19.10 4.97
N GLU A 11 20.23 19.97 5.97
CA GLU A 11 21.43 20.22 6.78
C GLU A 11 21.92 18.93 7.47
N ALA A 12 20.99 18.14 8.02
CA ALA A 12 21.33 16.85 8.64
C ALA A 12 21.92 15.86 7.63
N ILE A 13 21.32 15.75 6.43
CA ILE A 13 21.81 14.86 5.36
C ILE A 13 23.15 15.35 4.82
N GLN A 14 23.34 16.65 4.63
CA GLN A 14 24.61 17.21 4.19
C GLN A 14 25.74 16.93 5.20
N PHE A 15 25.42 16.92 6.50
CA PHE A 15 26.37 16.57 7.55
C PHE A 15 26.69 15.07 7.57
N LEU A 16 25.66 14.21 7.50
CA LEU A 16 25.82 12.75 7.63
C LEU A 16 26.28 12.06 6.34
N ASN A 17 25.78 12.52 5.19
CA ASN A 17 25.98 11.93 3.85
C ASN A 17 26.09 13.05 2.78
N PRO A 18 27.22 13.78 2.73
CA PRO A 18 27.41 14.87 1.77
C PRO A 18 27.14 14.42 0.32
N GLY A 19 26.36 15.21 -0.42
CA GLY A 19 26.02 14.93 -1.82
C GLY A 19 24.87 13.93 -2.04
N GLN A 20 24.32 13.34 -0.98
CA GLN A 20 23.10 12.53 -1.09
C GLN A 20 21.86 13.43 -1.26
N LEU A 21 21.00 13.09 -2.23
CA LEU A 21 19.73 13.77 -2.42
C LEU A 21 18.80 13.53 -1.21
N PRO A 22 18.29 14.58 -0.55
CA PRO A 22 17.40 14.42 0.59
C PRO A 22 16.10 13.68 0.23
N VAL A 23 15.76 12.65 1.01
CA VAL A 23 14.49 11.91 0.90
C VAL A 23 13.66 12.14 2.16
N ILE A 24 12.39 12.52 2.01
CA ILE A 24 11.46 12.73 3.13
C ILE A 24 10.15 12.00 2.88
N ALA A 25 9.72 11.19 3.86
CA ALA A 25 8.41 10.54 3.85
C ALA A 25 7.44 11.31 4.76
N LEU A 26 6.26 11.65 4.24
CA LEU A 26 5.28 12.49 4.92
C LEU A 26 3.90 11.85 4.92
N ASP A 27 3.11 12.11 5.96
CA ASP A 27 1.68 11.76 5.93
C ASP A 27 0.93 12.56 4.86
N ALA A 28 -0.34 12.21 4.60
CA ALA A 28 -1.09 12.81 3.49
C ALA A 28 -1.17 14.35 3.53
N PRO A 29 -1.51 15.00 4.66
CA PRO A 29 -1.55 16.46 4.72
C PRO A 29 -0.17 17.11 4.55
N LEU A 30 0.87 16.55 5.16
CA LEU A 30 2.22 17.12 5.06
C LEU A 30 2.83 16.89 3.68
N TYR A 31 2.52 15.77 3.02
CA TYR A 31 2.93 15.50 1.64
C TYR A 31 2.41 16.59 0.69
N ALA A 32 1.11 16.91 0.79
CA ALA A 32 0.49 17.99 0.02
C ALA A 32 1.22 19.33 0.22
N LEU A 33 1.48 19.70 1.48
CA LEU A 33 2.21 20.92 1.82
C LEU A 33 3.65 20.92 1.28
N ALA A 34 4.34 19.78 1.33
CA ALA A 34 5.67 19.65 0.78
C ALA A 34 5.66 19.81 -0.74
N LYS A 35 4.69 19.23 -1.46
CA LYS A 35 4.54 19.46 -2.91
C LYS A 35 4.29 20.93 -3.24
N PHE A 36 3.44 21.63 -2.47
CA PHE A 36 3.29 23.08 -2.64
C PHE A 36 4.60 23.84 -2.42
N VAL A 37 5.44 23.42 -1.47
CA VAL A 37 6.79 23.99 -1.28
C VAL A 37 7.68 23.71 -2.50
N GLN A 38 7.68 22.48 -3.03
CA GLN A 38 8.50 22.16 -4.22
C GLN A 38 8.09 23.02 -5.42
N TRP A 39 6.78 23.21 -5.64
CA TRP A 39 6.26 24.00 -6.76
C TRP A 39 6.47 25.51 -6.60
N HIS A 40 6.45 26.02 -5.36
CA HIS A 40 6.64 27.45 -5.12
C HIS A 40 8.13 27.85 -5.06
N TRP A 41 9.02 26.93 -4.67
CA TRP A 41 10.48 27.19 -4.59
C TRP A 41 11.30 26.14 -5.37
N PRO A 42 11.13 26.01 -6.69
CA PRO A 42 11.74 24.93 -7.47
C PRO A 42 13.28 24.94 -7.38
N HIS A 43 13.92 26.11 -7.42
CA HIS A 43 15.39 26.21 -7.37
C HIS A 43 16.02 25.73 -6.06
N THR A 44 15.27 25.75 -4.96
CA THR A 44 15.82 25.40 -3.64
C THR A 44 15.17 24.18 -3.02
N HIS A 45 13.96 23.82 -3.44
CA HIS A 45 13.15 22.74 -2.88
C HIS A 45 12.48 21.87 -3.95
N GLY A 46 12.82 22.05 -5.23
CA GLY A 46 12.23 21.32 -6.35
C GLY A 46 12.43 19.80 -6.29
N GLU A 47 11.90 19.12 -7.30
CA GLU A 47 11.92 17.65 -7.41
C GLU A 47 13.36 17.11 -7.65
N ASP A 48 14.25 17.94 -8.18
CA ASP A 48 15.70 17.70 -8.30
C ASP A 48 16.48 17.98 -7.00
N GLN A 49 15.84 18.64 -6.02
CA GLN A 49 16.44 19.06 -4.76
C GLN A 49 16.00 18.22 -3.55
N TYR A 50 14.82 17.59 -3.64
CA TYR A 50 14.26 16.68 -2.63
C TYR A 50 13.40 15.59 -3.29
N VAL A 51 13.53 14.37 -2.81
CA VAL A 51 12.53 13.31 -3.04
C VAL A 51 11.51 13.39 -1.90
N VAL A 52 10.29 13.83 -2.23
CA VAL A 52 9.16 13.83 -1.29
C VAL A 52 8.32 12.59 -1.55
N MET A 53 8.20 11.72 -0.55
CA MET A 53 7.48 10.46 -0.62
C MET A 53 6.21 10.48 0.23
N PHE A 54 5.16 9.86 -0.29
CA PHE A 54 3.97 9.55 0.50
C PHE A 54 4.30 8.49 1.56
N GLY A 55 3.89 8.75 2.81
CA GLY A 55 4.19 7.89 3.95
C GLY A 55 3.53 6.52 3.81
N GLY A 56 4.34 5.48 3.57
CA GLY A 56 3.87 4.13 3.31
C GLY A 56 2.91 3.55 4.36
N LEU A 57 3.14 3.86 5.64
CA LEU A 57 2.24 3.45 6.72
C LEU A 57 0.83 4.02 6.55
N HIS A 58 0.71 5.31 6.20
CA HIS A 58 -0.58 5.97 6.04
C HIS A 58 -1.29 5.50 4.77
N VAL A 59 -0.54 5.23 3.70
CA VAL A 59 -1.10 4.59 2.50
C VAL A 59 -1.60 3.19 2.85
N GLU A 60 -0.84 2.38 3.59
CA GLU A 60 -1.30 1.05 4.01
C GLU A 60 -2.61 1.13 4.81
N MET A 61 -2.68 2.06 5.78
CA MET A 61 -3.90 2.30 6.54
C MET A 61 -5.07 2.74 5.65
N ALA A 62 -4.80 3.56 4.62
CA ALA A 62 -5.82 3.96 3.66
C ALA A 62 -6.32 2.75 2.87
N VAL A 63 -5.43 1.89 2.36
CA VAL A 63 -5.79 0.67 1.63
C VAL A 63 -6.74 -0.21 2.45
N TRP A 64 -6.42 -0.46 3.71
CA TRP A 64 -7.27 -1.31 4.55
C TRP A 64 -8.61 -0.64 4.90
N LYS A 65 -8.66 0.70 5.02
CA LYS A 65 -9.92 1.42 5.20
C LYS A 65 -10.79 1.36 3.93
N THR A 66 -10.18 1.51 2.76
CA THR A 66 -10.86 1.33 1.46
C THR A 66 -11.46 -0.06 1.33
N LEU A 67 -10.70 -1.08 1.70
CA LEU A 67 -11.22 -2.45 1.82
C LEU A 67 -12.37 -2.55 2.83
N GLY A 68 -12.22 -1.93 3.99
CA GLY A 68 -13.24 -1.87 5.03
C GLY A 68 -14.55 -1.25 4.56
N ASP A 69 -14.51 -0.14 3.84
CA ASP A 69 -15.68 0.54 3.29
C ASP A 69 -16.41 -0.35 2.28
N TYR A 70 -15.68 -1.12 1.47
CA TYR A 70 -16.27 -2.08 0.53
C TYR A 70 -16.80 -3.36 1.22
N LEU A 71 -16.22 -3.75 2.36
CA LEU A 71 -16.60 -4.91 3.17
C LEU A 71 -17.71 -4.61 4.18
N GLU A 72 -18.05 -3.34 4.41
CA GLU A 72 -19.08 -2.96 5.37
C GLU A 72 -20.42 -3.62 5.01
N ALA A 73 -21.11 -4.14 6.04
CA ALA A 73 -22.37 -4.87 5.91
C ALA A 73 -22.37 -6.12 5.01
N SER A 74 -21.20 -6.61 4.55
CA SER A 74 -21.08 -7.81 3.71
C SER A 74 -21.22 -9.14 4.44
N GLY A 75 -21.19 -9.12 5.78
CA GLY A 75 -21.06 -10.31 6.63
C GLY A 75 -19.63 -10.79 6.85
N TRP A 76 -18.62 -10.11 6.29
CA TRP A 76 -17.21 -10.45 6.50
C TRP A 76 -16.78 -10.49 7.97
N THR A 77 -17.17 -9.48 8.76
CA THR A 77 -16.85 -9.44 10.21
C THR A 77 -17.57 -10.55 10.98
N THR A 78 -18.78 -10.92 10.55
CA THR A 78 -19.51 -12.08 11.09
C THR A 78 -18.78 -13.37 10.77
N ALA A 79 -18.30 -13.56 9.54
CA ALA A 79 -17.54 -14.73 9.13
C ALA A 79 -16.25 -14.87 9.97
N LEU A 80 -15.50 -13.79 10.17
CA LEU A 80 -14.32 -13.78 11.05
C LEU A 80 -14.65 -14.15 12.49
N THR A 81 -15.79 -13.67 13.00
CA THR A 81 -16.23 -13.95 14.36
C THR A 81 -16.63 -15.41 14.53
N GLN A 82 -17.42 -15.95 13.61
CA GLN A 82 -17.88 -17.34 13.63
C GLN A 82 -16.74 -18.33 13.41
N ALA A 83 -15.73 -17.97 12.62
CA ALA A 83 -14.52 -18.76 12.42
C ALA A 83 -13.54 -18.68 13.60
N GLY A 84 -13.84 -17.91 14.66
CA GLY A 84 -12.97 -17.78 15.83
C GLY A 84 -11.69 -16.97 15.60
N ILE A 85 -11.61 -16.20 14.50
CA ILE A 85 -10.44 -15.38 14.18
C ILE A 85 -10.35 -14.15 15.10
N ALA A 86 -11.50 -13.57 15.46
CA ALA A 86 -11.59 -12.40 16.31
C ALA A 86 -12.93 -12.35 17.06
N SER A 87 -12.99 -11.65 18.20
CA SER A 87 -14.28 -11.29 18.80
C SER A 87 -15.02 -10.28 17.91
N SER A 88 -16.34 -10.18 18.03
CA SER A 88 -17.16 -9.26 17.22
C SER A 88 -16.65 -7.82 17.24
N GLY A 89 -16.31 -7.29 18.43
CA GLY A 89 -15.73 -5.95 18.56
C GLY A 89 -14.35 -5.81 17.88
N THR A 90 -13.53 -6.85 17.95
CA THR A 90 -12.21 -6.85 17.29
C THR A 90 -12.36 -6.95 15.77
N ALA A 91 -13.26 -7.80 15.27
CA ALA A 91 -13.54 -7.95 13.84
C ALA A 91 -14.05 -6.63 13.24
N ASN A 92 -14.96 -5.93 13.92
CA ASN A 92 -15.43 -4.62 13.49
C ASN A 92 -14.32 -3.57 13.45
N SER A 93 -13.34 -3.64 14.37
CA SER A 93 -12.18 -2.74 14.34
C SER A 93 -11.27 -2.90 13.11
N PHE A 94 -11.40 -4.02 12.39
CA PHE A 94 -10.61 -4.26 11.17
C PHE A 94 -11.12 -3.43 9.99
N LEU A 95 -12.42 -3.16 9.89
CA LEU A 95 -13.00 -2.30 8.84
C LEU A 95 -12.38 -0.89 8.87
N THR A 96 -12.12 -0.35 10.07
CA THR A 96 -11.51 0.98 10.22
C THR A 96 -9.98 0.95 10.32
N ALA A 97 -9.37 -0.23 10.16
CA ALA A 97 -7.93 -0.46 10.29
C ALA A 97 -7.31 0.08 11.61
N SER A 98 -8.04 -0.03 12.73
CA SER A 98 -7.62 0.54 14.02
C SER A 98 -6.34 -0.11 14.58
N HIS A 99 -6.11 -1.38 14.25
CA HIS A 99 -4.92 -2.14 14.66
C HIS A 99 -4.27 -2.80 13.46
N LEU A 100 -3.41 -2.06 12.76
CA LEU A 100 -2.83 -2.46 11.47
C LEU A 100 -2.33 -3.91 11.40
N THR A 101 -1.57 -4.37 12.39
CA THR A 101 -1.04 -5.75 12.39
C THR A 101 -2.15 -6.79 12.44
N LYS A 102 -3.19 -6.57 13.26
CA LYS A 102 -4.32 -7.50 13.39
C LYS A 102 -5.23 -7.42 12.15
N THR A 103 -5.51 -6.22 11.67
CA THR A 103 -6.26 -5.99 10.41
C THR A 103 -5.59 -6.71 9.24
N ARG A 104 -4.27 -6.53 9.07
CA ARG A 104 -3.50 -7.22 8.03
C ARG A 104 -3.62 -8.74 8.16
N HIS A 105 -3.51 -9.28 9.37
CA HIS A 105 -3.65 -10.73 9.59
C HIS A 105 -5.05 -11.23 9.20
N ALA A 106 -6.11 -10.50 9.54
CA ALA A 106 -7.48 -10.86 9.17
C ALA A 106 -7.68 -10.89 7.64
N HIS A 107 -7.14 -9.91 6.91
CA HIS A 107 -7.17 -9.91 5.45
C HIS A 107 -6.30 -11.02 4.84
N GLN A 108 -5.17 -11.40 5.46
CA GLN A 108 -4.39 -12.56 5.01
C GLN A 108 -5.19 -13.87 5.12
N VAL A 109 -5.88 -14.06 6.25
CA VAL A 109 -6.73 -15.24 6.46
C VAL A 109 -7.90 -15.26 5.47
N SER A 110 -8.54 -14.11 5.26
CA SER A 110 -9.67 -13.95 4.34
C SER A 110 -9.26 -14.21 2.89
N ALA A 111 -8.14 -13.63 2.44
CA ALA A 111 -7.62 -13.84 1.10
C ALA A 111 -7.27 -15.31 0.86
N LEU A 112 -6.65 -15.98 1.83
CA LEU A 112 -6.33 -17.41 1.74
C LEU A 112 -7.60 -18.26 1.65
N ALA A 113 -8.60 -17.97 2.49
CA ALA A 113 -9.86 -18.70 2.50
C ALA A 113 -10.62 -18.53 1.17
N LEU A 114 -10.73 -17.30 0.67
CA LEU A 114 -11.36 -16.99 -0.62
C LEU A 114 -10.64 -17.65 -1.78
N ALA A 115 -9.30 -17.56 -1.84
CA ALA A 115 -8.50 -18.20 -2.87
C ALA A 115 -8.66 -19.73 -2.85
N LYS A 116 -8.68 -20.34 -1.66
CA LYS A 116 -8.92 -21.77 -1.50
C LYS A 116 -10.32 -22.15 -2.01
N MET A 117 -11.37 -21.45 -1.57
CA MET A 117 -12.74 -21.72 -2.01
C MET A 117 -12.89 -21.60 -3.54
N GLN A 118 -12.27 -20.59 -4.17
CA GLN A 118 -12.27 -20.47 -5.64
C GLN A 118 -11.56 -21.64 -6.31
N ARG A 119 -10.40 -22.08 -5.79
CA ARG A 119 -9.64 -23.20 -6.35
C ARG A 119 -10.38 -24.54 -6.17
N ASP A 120 -10.98 -24.77 -5.01
CA ASP A 120 -11.78 -25.98 -4.76
C ASP A 120 -13.01 -26.02 -5.70
N ALA A 121 -13.74 -24.92 -5.84
CA ALA A 121 -14.89 -24.82 -6.76
C ALA A 121 -14.50 -25.01 -8.24
N HIS A 122 -13.31 -24.55 -8.64
CA HIS A 122 -12.77 -24.81 -9.98
C HIS A 122 -12.47 -26.29 -10.20
N GLN A 123 -11.85 -26.96 -9.23
CA GLN A 123 -11.55 -28.39 -9.29
C GLN A 123 -12.82 -29.23 -9.43
N GLU A 124 -13.86 -28.89 -8.67
CA GLU A 124 -15.17 -29.54 -8.79
C GLU A 124 -15.81 -29.33 -10.17
N ALA A 125 -15.64 -28.15 -10.77
CA ALA A 125 -16.20 -27.83 -12.09
C ALA A 125 -15.47 -28.52 -13.25
N VAL A 126 -14.15 -28.72 -13.13
CA VAL A 126 -13.28 -29.22 -14.23
C VAL A 126 -12.96 -30.72 -14.11
N GLY A 127 -13.21 -31.33 -12.93
CA GLY A 127 -12.98 -32.75 -12.67
C GLY A 127 -11.50 -33.13 -12.70
N GLU A 128 -11.16 -34.25 -13.32
CA GLU A 128 -9.78 -34.78 -13.41
C GLU A 128 -8.89 -34.05 -14.44
N THR A 129 -9.42 -33.06 -15.16
CA THR A 129 -8.61 -32.34 -16.16
C THR A 129 -7.53 -31.50 -15.47
N PRO A 130 -6.26 -31.57 -15.90
CA PRO A 130 -5.19 -30.77 -15.31
C PRO A 130 -5.51 -29.28 -15.36
N SER A 131 -5.71 -28.68 -14.19
CA SER A 131 -5.91 -27.25 -14.04
C SER A 131 -4.59 -26.52 -14.25
N ASN A 132 -4.48 -25.74 -15.33
CA ASN A 132 -3.43 -24.73 -15.49
C ASN A 132 -3.94 -23.35 -15.04
N ASP A 133 -3.03 -22.38 -14.86
CA ASP A 133 -3.42 -21.05 -14.37
C ASP A 133 -4.28 -20.29 -15.37
N GLU A 134 -4.06 -20.45 -16.69
CA GLU A 134 -4.88 -19.81 -17.72
C GLU A 134 -6.34 -20.29 -17.69
N GLY A 135 -6.56 -21.59 -17.49
CA GLY A 135 -7.88 -22.20 -17.38
C GLY A 135 -8.63 -21.72 -16.14
N PHE A 136 -7.94 -21.65 -14.99
CA PHE A 136 -8.51 -21.09 -13.76
C PHE A 136 -8.92 -19.62 -13.95
N GLU A 137 -8.08 -18.82 -14.59
CA GLU A 137 -8.36 -17.41 -14.87
C GLU A 137 -9.53 -17.20 -15.85
N ALA A 138 -9.68 -18.08 -16.83
CA ALA A 138 -10.84 -18.07 -17.72
C ALA A 138 -12.13 -18.43 -16.98
N TRP A 139 -12.12 -19.51 -16.19
CA TRP A 139 -13.25 -19.93 -15.37
C TRP A 139 -13.67 -18.85 -14.37
N ARG A 140 -12.69 -18.25 -13.67
CA ARG A 140 -12.95 -17.20 -12.68
C ARG A 140 -13.65 -15.98 -13.30
N ARG A 141 -13.25 -15.59 -14.51
CA ARG A 141 -13.91 -14.50 -15.26
C ARG A 141 -15.33 -14.85 -15.67
N ASP A 142 -15.56 -16.08 -16.15
CA ASP A 142 -16.90 -16.57 -16.49
C ASP A 142 -17.82 -16.61 -15.25
N MET A 143 -17.32 -17.12 -14.12
CA MET A 143 -18.07 -17.15 -12.87
C MET A 143 -18.40 -15.74 -12.34
N ALA A 144 -17.45 -14.81 -12.41
CA ALA A 144 -17.69 -13.41 -12.07
C ALA A 144 -18.73 -12.75 -12.99
N ALA A 145 -18.77 -13.10 -14.28
CA ALA A 145 -19.79 -12.58 -15.20
C ALA A 145 -21.20 -13.14 -14.91
N ARG A 146 -21.29 -14.38 -14.41
CA ARG A 146 -22.58 -15.07 -14.18
C ARG A 146 -23.20 -14.79 -12.81
N SER A 147 -22.37 -14.58 -11.79
CA SER A 147 -22.83 -14.47 -10.39
C SER A 147 -22.35 -13.16 -9.76
N PRO A 148 -23.27 -12.23 -9.44
CA PRO A 148 -22.93 -11.01 -8.71
C PRO A 148 -22.25 -11.29 -7.37
N THR A 149 -22.67 -12.36 -6.68
CA THR A 149 -22.06 -12.77 -5.41
C THR A 149 -20.62 -13.25 -5.61
N PHE A 150 -20.37 -14.05 -6.65
CA PHE A 150 -19.00 -14.48 -6.98
C PHE A 150 -18.15 -13.27 -7.35
N HIS A 151 -18.66 -12.38 -8.20
CA HIS A 151 -17.97 -11.15 -8.58
C HIS A 151 -17.59 -10.29 -7.39
N TYR A 152 -18.51 -10.12 -6.43
CA TYR A 152 -18.26 -9.36 -5.22
C TYR A 152 -17.09 -9.93 -4.41
N TRP A 153 -17.10 -11.23 -4.11
CA TRP A 153 -16.04 -11.88 -3.35
C TRP A 153 -14.73 -12.03 -4.12
N ASP A 154 -14.77 -12.18 -5.45
CA ASP A 154 -13.58 -12.11 -6.30
C ASP A 154 -12.94 -10.72 -6.25
N THR A 155 -13.76 -9.67 -6.24
CA THR A 155 -13.30 -8.29 -6.11
C THR A 155 -12.62 -8.05 -4.75
N ILE A 156 -13.21 -8.54 -3.66
CA ILE A 156 -12.58 -8.53 -2.33
C ILE A 156 -11.23 -9.23 -2.35
N LEU A 157 -11.16 -10.45 -2.87
CA LEU A 157 -9.90 -11.21 -2.93
C LEU A 157 -8.82 -10.42 -3.70
N ARG A 158 -9.16 -9.85 -4.86
CA ARG A 158 -8.23 -9.03 -5.65
C ARG A 158 -7.74 -7.81 -4.89
N LEU A 159 -8.64 -7.11 -4.18
CA LEU A 159 -8.30 -5.95 -3.36
C LEU A 159 -7.42 -6.33 -2.16
N GLU A 160 -7.72 -7.41 -1.46
CA GLU A 160 -6.91 -7.92 -0.35
C GLU A 160 -5.51 -8.29 -0.83
N ILE A 161 -5.41 -9.02 -1.94
CA ILE A 161 -4.13 -9.36 -2.58
C ILE A 161 -3.37 -8.09 -2.95
N LEU A 162 -4.03 -7.08 -3.52
CA LEU A 162 -3.39 -5.82 -3.90
C LEU A 162 -2.82 -5.07 -2.69
N GLY A 163 -3.55 -5.03 -1.57
CA GLY A 163 -3.04 -4.48 -0.31
C GLY A 163 -1.87 -5.28 0.27
N LEU A 164 -1.88 -6.61 0.13
CA LEU A 164 -0.77 -7.45 0.56
C LEU A 164 0.48 -7.29 -0.33
N ILE A 165 0.31 -7.11 -1.64
CA ILE A 165 1.41 -6.77 -2.56
C ILE A 165 2.01 -5.41 -2.17
N PHE A 166 1.20 -4.43 -1.80
CA PHE A 166 1.68 -3.13 -1.35
C PHE A 166 2.58 -3.25 -0.11
N VAL A 167 2.14 -4.06 0.87
CA VAL A 167 2.92 -4.36 2.07
C VAL A 167 4.22 -5.08 1.72
N ARG A 168 4.15 -6.05 0.80
CA ARG A 168 5.33 -6.78 0.32
C ARG A 168 6.35 -5.84 -0.32
N ALA A 169 5.90 -4.98 -1.23
CA ALA A 169 6.75 -4.01 -1.92
C ALA A 169 7.52 -3.12 -0.93
N HIS A 170 6.86 -2.65 0.13
CA HIS A 170 7.52 -1.88 1.20
C HIS A 170 8.55 -2.70 1.99
N ARG A 171 8.19 -3.94 2.36
CA ARG A 171 9.06 -4.80 3.18
C ARG A 171 10.31 -5.25 2.44
N GLU A 172 10.15 -5.53 1.15
CA GLU A 172 11.23 -5.98 0.26
C GLU A 172 12.00 -4.81 -0.36
N GLN A 173 11.52 -3.56 -0.15
CA GLN A 173 12.04 -2.36 -0.81
C GLN A 173 12.01 -2.49 -2.34
N ASP A 174 11.00 -3.19 -2.88
CA ASP A 174 10.79 -3.39 -4.31
C ASP A 174 10.08 -2.16 -4.88
N PHE A 175 10.89 -1.24 -5.41
CA PHE A 175 10.42 0.05 -5.90
C PHE A 175 9.53 -0.06 -7.16
N PRO A 176 9.87 -0.87 -8.18
CA PRO A 176 8.96 -1.12 -9.30
C PRO A 176 7.61 -1.67 -8.85
N LEU A 177 7.60 -2.67 -7.96
CA LEU A 177 6.36 -3.27 -7.46
C LEU A 177 5.54 -2.25 -6.65
N TYR A 178 6.21 -1.38 -5.89
CA TYR A 178 5.55 -0.32 -5.13
C TYR A 178 4.79 0.65 -6.06
N VAL A 179 5.44 1.13 -7.13
CA VAL A 179 4.83 2.07 -8.08
C VAL A 179 3.66 1.43 -8.82
N GLU A 180 3.82 0.20 -9.31
CA GLU A 180 2.74 -0.51 -10.01
C GLU A 180 1.54 -0.79 -9.10
N THR A 181 1.81 -1.17 -7.85
CA THR A 181 0.74 -1.41 -6.88
C THR A 181 -0.02 -0.13 -6.54
N LEU A 182 0.68 1.01 -6.43
CA LEU A 182 0.02 2.30 -6.23
C LEU A 182 -0.90 2.68 -7.39
N LYS A 183 -0.46 2.48 -8.64
CA LYS A 183 -1.30 2.72 -9.83
C LYS A 183 -2.59 1.91 -9.79
N ALA A 184 -2.49 0.63 -9.39
CA ALA A 184 -3.64 -0.24 -9.25
C ALA A 184 -4.58 0.14 -8.07
N LEU A 185 -4.06 0.76 -7.01
CA LEU A 185 -4.83 1.21 -5.85
C LEU A 185 -5.57 2.54 -6.06
N VAL A 186 -5.03 3.46 -6.85
CA VAL A 186 -5.62 4.80 -7.08
C VAL A 186 -7.09 4.77 -7.49
N PRO A 187 -7.53 3.91 -8.45
CA PRO A 187 -8.94 3.83 -8.83
C PRO A 187 -9.87 3.46 -7.65
N TRP A 188 -9.40 2.63 -6.72
CA TRP A 188 -10.16 2.23 -5.54
C TRP A 188 -10.32 3.35 -4.53
N PHE A 189 -9.25 4.13 -4.31
CA PHE A 189 -9.35 5.34 -3.49
C PHE A 189 -10.34 6.35 -4.07
N PHE A 190 -10.43 6.46 -5.39
CA PHE A 190 -11.41 7.31 -6.04
C PHE A 190 -12.83 6.76 -5.89
N ALA A 191 -13.03 5.47 -6.17
CA ALA A 191 -14.33 4.82 -6.15
C ALA A 191 -14.99 4.81 -4.75
N LEU A 192 -14.18 4.82 -3.68
CA LEU A 192 -14.62 4.74 -2.29
C LEU A 192 -14.34 6.03 -1.51
N ASP A 193 -14.33 7.18 -2.22
CA ASP A 193 -14.27 8.54 -1.64
C ASP A 193 -13.07 8.86 -0.72
N HIS A 194 -11.94 8.16 -0.89
CA HIS A 194 -10.68 8.53 -0.24
C HIS A 194 -9.95 9.63 -1.01
N GLN A 195 -10.61 10.78 -1.18
CA GLN A 195 -10.21 11.86 -2.09
C GLN A 195 -8.78 12.37 -1.88
N ASN A 196 -8.32 12.44 -0.62
CA ASN A 196 -6.94 12.86 -0.32
C ASN A 196 -5.90 11.93 -0.95
N TYR A 197 -6.13 10.62 -0.91
CA TYR A 197 -5.23 9.64 -1.51
C TYR A 197 -5.43 9.57 -3.01
N ALA A 198 -6.68 9.59 -3.49
CA ALA A 198 -7.00 9.61 -4.92
C ALA A 198 -6.38 10.83 -5.64
N ARG A 199 -6.31 11.99 -4.97
CA ARG A 199 -5.74 13.23 -5.53
C ARG A 199 -4.21 13.23 -5.55
N TRP A 200 -3.58 12.83 -4.45
CA TRP A 200 -2.14 13.04 -4.27
C TRP A 200 -1.26 11.84 -4.64
N LEU A 201 -1.79 10.62 -4.63
CA LEU A 201 -1.04 9.46 -5.08
C LEU A 201 -0.67 9.51 -6.57
N PRO A 202 -1.49 10.02 -7.50
CA PRO A 202 -1.07 10.22 -8.89
C PRO A 202 0.16 11.14 -9.04
N VAL A 203 0.20 12.23 -8.26
CA VAL A 203 1.35 13.16 -8.24
C VAL A 203 2.60 12.43 -7.75
N HIS A 204 2.45 11.63 -6.69
CA HIS A 204 3.50 10.81 -6.11
C HIS A 204 3.99 9.74 -7.08
N ILE A 205 3.10 9.02 -7.75
CA ILE A 205 3.46 8.01 -8.78
C ILE A 205 4.31 8.66 -9.86
N ARG A 206 3.88 9.80 -10.41
CA ARG A 206 4.65 10.54 -11.42
C ARG A 206 6.03 10.95 -10.91
N ASP A 207 6.14 11.43 -9.66
CA ASP A 207 7.43 11.74 -9.04
C ASP A 207 8.34 10.51 -8.98
N MET A 208 7.80 9.39 -8.50
CA MET A 208 8.54 8.13 -8.36
C MET A 208 9.03 7.60 -9.70
N GLU A 209 8.22 7.70 -10.76
CA GLU A 209 8.59 7.30 -12.12
C GLU A 209 9.62 8.24 -12.77
N SER A 210 9.65 9.50 -12.35
CA SER A 210 10.58 10.50 -12.87
C SER A 210 11.96 10.44 -12.18
N LEU A 211 12.14 9.58 -11.18
CA LEU A 211 13.41 9.44 -10.49
C LEU A 211 14.49 8.83 -11.40
N PRO A 212 15.76 9.27 -11.29
CA PRO A 212 16.85 8.69 -12.04
C PRO A 212 16.99 7.16 -11.84
N PRO A 213 17.45 6.39 -12.85
CA PRO A 213 17.52 4.93 -12.79
C PRO A 213 18.30 4.37 -11.59
N GLN A 214 19.29 5.12 -11.07
CA GLN A 214 20.02 4.72 -9.86
C GLN A 214 19.15 4.60 -8.59
N PHE A 215 17.94 5.18 -8.59
CA PHE A 215 16.95 5.03 -7.52
C PHE A 215 15.91 3.94 -7.82
N ASN A 216 15.83 3.46 -9.06
CA ASN A 216 14.83 2.49 -9.54
C ASN A 216 15.37 1.05 -9.65
N THR A 217 16.64 0.83 -9.30
CA THR A 217 17.21 -0.51 -9.23
C THR A 217 17.20 -0.99 -7.79
N ASN A 218 16.95 -2.29 -7.56
CA ASN A 218 17.08 -2.97 -6.26
C ASN A 218 18.52 -2.97 -5.70
N SER A 219 19.35 -1.97 -6.06
CA SER A 219 20.72 -1.82 -5.62
C SER A 219 20.71 -1.47 -4.13
N LYS A 220 21.27 -2.39 -3.35
CA LYS A 220 21.35 -2.31 -1.88
C LYS A 220 22.16 -1.11 -1.35
N SER A 221 22.73 -0.26 -2.21
CA SER A 221 23.72 0.76 -1.82
C SER A 221 23.20 2.19 -1.76
N THR A 222 21.98 2.49 -2.20
CA THR A 222 21.42 3.87 -2.12
C THR A 222 20.31 4.02 -1.07
N ALA A 223 19.90 2.93 -0.42
CA ALA A 223 18.83 2.88 0.58
C ALA A 223 19.31 2.94 2.04
N THR A 224 20.37 3.71 2.34
CA THR A 224 20.72 4.03 3.74
C THR A 224 19.72 4.99 4.39
N GLY A 225 18.82 5.61 3.61
CA GLY A 225 17.55 6.15 4.08
C GLY A 225 16.48 5.05 4.08
N SER A 226 16.57 4.10 5.00
CA SER A 226 15.63 2.97 5.09
C SER A 226 14.16 3.41 5.08
N PHE A 227 13.29 2.58 4.49
CA PHE A 227 11.84 2.50 4.70
C PHE A 227 11.41 2.29 6.18
N ARG A 228 12.29 2.53 7.17
CA ARG A 228 12.03 2.45 8.61
C ARG A 228 12.15 3.82 9.27
N LYS A 229 11.34 4.01 10.31
CA LYS A 229 11.49 5.06 11.33
C LYS A 229 12.98 5.24 11.67
N GLN A 230 13.42 6.50 11.68
CA GLN A 230 14.73 6.93 12.14
C GLN A 230 15.20 6.11 13.36
N PRO A 231 16.42 5.56 13.37
CA PRO A 231 16.93 4.89 14.55
C PRO A 231 17.15 5.92 15.67
N ARG A 232 16.81 5.51 16.89
CA ARG A 232 17.07 6.23 18.14
C ARG A 232 18.53 6.67 18.17
N VAL A 233 18.75 7.98 18.14
CA VAL A 233 19.97 8.58 18.69
C VAL A 233 19.87 8.42 20.20
N LEU A 234 20.86 7.73 20.79
CA LEU A 234 21.45 7.93 22.12
C LEU A 234 22.16 6.63 22.55
N HIS A 235 23.42 6.49 22.14
CA HIS A 235 24.41 5.81 22.98
C HIS A 235 25.48 6.85 23.28
N TYR A 236 25.36 7.49 24.45
CA TYR A 236 26.49 8.13 25.11
C TYR A 236 27.34 7.01 25.71
N THR A 237 28.61 6.99 25.33
CA THR A 237 29.68 6.32 26.06
C THR A 237 30.02 7.10 27.32
N HIS A 238 29.96 6.44 28.46
CA HIS A 238 31.04 6.36 29.44
C HIS A 238 31.06 4.95 30.00
#